data_AF-A0A5N5NBV6-F1
#
_entry.id   AF-A0A5N5NBV6-F1
#
_cell.length_a   1.000
_cell.length_b   1.000
_cell.length_c   1.000
_cell.angle_alpha   90.00
_cell.angle_beta   90.00
_cell.angle_gamma   90.00
#
_symmetry.space_group_name_H-M   'P 1'
#
loop_
_entity.id
_entity.type
_entity.pdbx_description
1 polymer ?
#
loop_
_entity_poly.entity_id
_entity_poly.type
_entity_poly.pdbx_seq_one_letter_code
_entity_poly.pdbx_strand_id
1 'polypeptide(L)'
;MASAIFTLMFLATMVLLQLMAVAQTDGSNPVGASITANDDAPPWLSSSGEFAFGFRQMENKDYFWLSIWYEKIPEKTVVWSLLGCEDLIKGRAHCERLDEG
;
A
#
# COMPACT_ATOMS: atom_id res chain seq x y z
N MET A 1 11.65 33.16 33.37
CA MET A 1 10.38 32.85 32.67
C MET A 1 10.59 32.64 31.17
N ALA A 2 11.16 33.60 30.43
CA ALA A 2 11.38 33.47 28.98
C ALA A 2 12.25 32.27 28.55
N SER A 3 13.34 31.98 29.26
CA SER A 3 14.23 30.84 28.95
C SER A 3 13.52 29.47 29.04
N ALA A 4 12.58 29.31 29.98
CA ALA A 4 11.78 28.10 30.11
C ALA A 4 10.82 27.92 28.92
N ILE A 5 10.30 29.03 28.38
CA ILE A 5 9.41 29.01 27.21
C ILE A 5 10.18 28.64 25.95
N PHE A 6 11.38 29.21 25.74
CA PHE A 6 12.24 28.86 24.59
C PHE A 6 12.66 27.39 24.60
N THR A 7 13.00 26.85 25.76
CA THR A 7 13.35 25.43 25.91
C THR A 7 12.14 24.51 25.66
N LEU A 8 10.95 24.89 26.13
CA LEU A 8 9.70 24.16 25.82
C LEU A 8 9.36 24.17 24.33
N MET A 9 9.48 25.31 23.66
CA MET A 9 9.23 25.42 22.21
C MET A 9 10.21 24.57 21.41
N PHE A 10 11.49 24.56 21.80
CA PHE A 10 12.52 23.74 21.16
C PHE A 10 12.28 22.23 21.38
N LEU A 11 11.83 21.84 22.57
CA LEU A 11 11.47 20.46 22.85
C LEU A 11 10.24 20.04 22.02
N ALA A 12 9.23 20.90 21.92
CA ALA A 12 8.04 20.64 21.12
C ALA A 12 8.35 20.49 19.62
N THR A 13 9.26 21.30 19.07
CA THR A 13 9.66 21.19 17.66
C THR A 13 10.47 19.93 17.39
N MET A 14 11.34 19.52 18.32
CA MET A 14 12.06 18.24 18.24
C MET A 14 11.11 17.05 18.25
N VAL A 15 10.11 17.07 19.13
CA VAL A 15 9.07 16.03 19.18
C VAL A 15 8.25 16.00 17.88
N LEU A 16 7.84 17.17 17.38
CA LEU A 16 7.08 17.26 16.13
C LEU A 16 7.86 16.75 14.92
N LEU A 17 9.17 17.01 14.87
CA LEU A 17 10.04 16.53 13.80
C LEU A 17 10.14 14.99 13.81
N GLN A 18 10.19 14.37 14.99
CA GLN A 18 10.17 12.91 15.13
C GLN A 18 8.83 12.29 14.69
N LEU A 19 7.70 12.95 14.97
CA LEU A 19 6.36 12.51 14.52
C LEU A 19 6.23 12.47 13.00
N MET A 20 6.78 13.48 12.29
CA MET A 20 6.76 13.52 10.83
C MET A 20 7.68 12.46 10.20
N ALA A 21 8.81 12.14 10.83
CA ALA A 21 9.70 11.09 10.37
C ALA A 21 9.07 9.69 10.48
N VAL A 22 8.29 9.43 11.54
CA VAL A 22 7.56 8.16 11.71
C VAL A 22 6.42 7.99 10.69
N ALA A 23 5.85 9.08 10.18
CA ALA A 23 4.84 9.03 9.13
C ALA A 23 5.41 8.66 7.75
N GLN A 24 6.74 8.71 7.57
CA GLN A 24 7.42 8.17 6.39
C GLN A 24 7.60 6.66 6.58
N THR A 25 6.53 5.92 6.36
CA THR A 25 6.60 4.45 6.35
C THR A 25 7.15 3.99 5.00
N ASP A 26 8.10 3.05 5.06
CA ASP A 26 8.73 2.33 3.94
C ASP A 26 7.72 1.42 3.18
N GLY A 27 6.63 2.00 2.70
CA GLY A 27 5.61 1.32 1.89
C GLY A 27 5.96 1.29 0.40
N SER A 28 7.13 1.81 0.01
CA SER A 28 7.60 1.73 -1.37
C SER A 28 8.23 0.37 -1.62
N ASN A 29 7.48 -0.52 -2.26
CA ASN A 29 8.08 -1.69 -2.88
C ASN A 29 9.15 -1.23 -3.89
N PRO A 30 10.33 -1.87 -3.91
CA PRO A 30 11.41 -1.45 -4.78
C PRO A 30 10.99 -1.48 -6.25
N VAL A 31 11.66 -0.67 -7.06
CA VAL A 31 11.59 -0.76 -8.52
C VAL A 31 11.95 -2.19 -8.93
N GLY A 32 11.22 -2.73 -9.90
CA GLY A 32 11.37 -4.13 -10.32
C GLY A 32 10.75 -5.15 -9.38
N ALA A 33 10.11 -4.72 -8.28
CA ALA A 33 9.23 -5.60 -7.52
C ALA A 33 8.06 -6.01 -8.40
N SER A 34 7.73 -7.29 -8.35
CA SER A 34 6.58 -7.84 -9.04
C SER A 34 5.60 -8.50 -8.08
N ILE A 35 4.34 -8.51 -8.48
CA ILE A 35 3.28 -9.26 -7.83
C ILE A 35 2.69 -10.22 -8.87
N THR A 36 2.38 -11.43 -8.45
CA THR A 36 1.83 -12.50 -9.29
C THR A 36 0.51 -12.95 -8.70
N ALA A 37 -0.44 -13.33 -9.54
CA ALA A 37 -1.72 -13.88 -9.12
C ALA A 37 -1.53 -15.26 -8.49
N ASN A 38 -1.45 -15.31 -7.15
CA ASN A 38 -1.36 -16.52 -6.35
C ASN A 38 -2.17 -16.33 -5.06
N ASP A 39 -2.69 -17.42 -4.49
CA ASP A 39 -3.51 -17.40 -3.28
C ASP A 39 -2.76 -16.83 -2.06
N ASP A 40 -1.43 -16.99 -2.05
CA ASP A 40 -0.54 -16.53 -0.97
C ASP A 40 0.23 -15.24 -1.29
N ALA A 41 -0.03 -14.59 -2.43
CA ALA A 41 0.71 -13.39 -2.81
C ALA A 41 0.31 -12.20 -1.90
N PRO A 42 1.24 -11.65 -1.10
CA PRO A 42 0.92 -10.52 -0.24
C PRO A 42 0.62 -9.27 -1.08
N PRO A 43 -0.42 -8.50 -0.75
CA PRO A 43 -0.72 -7.26 -1.44
C PRO A 43 0.31 -6.19 -1.06
N TRP A 44 0.45 -5.19 -1.92
CA TRP A 44 1.25 -4.01 -1.61
C TRP A 44 0.41 -3.03 -0.81
N LEU A 45 0.84 -2.76 0.41
CA LEU A 45 0.20 -1.79 1.28
C LEU A 45 0.68 -0.39 0.92
N SER A 46 -0.24 0.58 0.95
CA SER A 46 0.14 1.99 0.97
C SER A 46 0.97 2.28 2.23
N SER A 47 1.81 3.30 2.20
CA SER A 47 2.54 3.78 3.39
C SER A 47 1.61 3.95 4.61
N SER A 48 0.40 4.49 4.42
CA SER A 48 -0.59 4.64 5.51
C SER A 48 -1.22 3.32 6.01
N GLY A 49 -1.06 2.23 5.26
CA GLY A 49 -1.77 0.96 5.44
C GLY A 49 -3.28 1.06 5.28
N GLU A 50 -3.81 2.19 4.79
CA GLU A 50 -5.24 2.38 4.52
C GLU A 50 -5.68 1.64 3.27
N PHE A 51 -4.81 1.63 2.25
CA PHE A 51 -5.08 1.01 0.98
C PHE A 51 -4.14 -0.16 0.75
N ALA A 52 -4.61 -1.13 -0.03
CA ALA A 52 -3.77 -2.16 -0.56
C ALA A 52 -4.05 -2.34 -2.05
N PHE A 53 -3.00 -2.70 -2.79
CA PHE A 53 -3.01 -2.98 -4.22
C PHE A 53 -2.52 -4.40 -4.45
N GLY A 54 -3.24 -5.18 -5.26
CA GLY A 54 -2.79 -6.51 -5.62
C GLY A 54 -3.86 -7.38 -6.26
N PHE A 55 -3.51 -8.66 -6.42
CA PHE A 55 -4.43 -9.66 -6.92
C PHE A 55 -5.33 -10.16 -5.80
N ARG A 56 -6.58 -10.41 -6.16
CA ARG A 56 -7.57 -11.03 -5.27
C ARG A 56 -8.28 -12.14 -6.03
N GLN A 57 -8.55 -13.25 -5.36
CA GLN A 57 -9.26 -14.37 -5.96
C GLN A 57 -10.77 -14.09 -5.95
N MET A 58 -11.46 -14.40 -7.04
CA MET A 58 -12.92 -14.42 -7.07
C MET A 58 -13.45 -15.68 -6.38
N GLU A 59 -14.70 -15.62 -5.92
CA GLU A 59 -15.38 -16.71 -5.19
C GLU A 59 -15.36 -18.06 -5.95
N ASN A 60 -15.25 -18.01 -7.28
CA ASN A 60 -15.17 -19.18 -8.15
C ASN A 60 -13.75 -19.71 -8.39
N LYS A 61 -12.75 -19.24 -7.62
CA LYS A 61 -11.34 -19.69 -7.51
C LYS A 61 -10.46 -19.69 -8.77
N ASP A 62 -11.02 -19.68 -9.96
CA ASP A 62 -10.27 -19.79 -11.20
C ASP A 62 -9.75 -18.44 -11.74
N TYR A 63 -10.18 -17.34 -11.13
CA TYR A 63 -9.95 -15.99 -11.65
C TYR A 63 -9.43 -15.03 -10.59
N PHE A 64 -8.49 -14.19 -11.01
CA PHE A 64 -7.98 -13.09 -10.20
C PHE A 64 -8.33 -11.74 -10.83
N TRP A 65 -8.76 -10.79 -10.01
CA TRP A 65 -8.82 -9.37 -10.38
C TRP A 65 -7.63 -8.62 -9.78
N LEU A 66 -7.11 -7.65 -10.53
CA LEU A 66 -6.19 -6.65 -9.99
C LEU A 66 -7.04 -5.51 -9.42
N SER A 67 -6.82 -5.16 -8.15
CA SER A 67 -7.68 -4.19 -7.48
C SER A 67 -6.91 -3.33 -6.46
N ILE A 68 -7.53 -2.20 -6.12
CA ILE A 68 -7.18 -1.35 -4.99
C ILE A 68 -8.36 -1.35 -4.02
N TRP A 69 -8.11 -1.61 -2.74
CA TRP A 69 -9.15 -1.67 -1.72
C TRP A 69 -8.71 -1.02 -0.41
N TYR A 70 -9.68 -0.72 0.46
CA TYR A 70 -9.41 -0.30 1.83
C TYR A 70 -9.04 -1.50 2.71
N GLU A 71 -7.80 -1.53 3.19
CA GLU A 71 -7.27 -2.67 3.94
C GLU A 71 -7.82 -2.72 5.38
N LYS A 72 -8.13 -1.57 5.99
CA LYS A 72 -8.58 -1.53 7.39
C LYS A 72 -10.05 -1.88 7.58
N ILE A 73 -10.83 -1.99 6.50
CA ILE A 73 -12.26 -2.35 6.56
C ILE A 73 -12.38 -3.88 6.37
N PRO A 74 -13.11 -4.62 7.24
CA PRO A 74 -13.24 -6.08 7.13
C PRO A 74 -13.78 -6.56 5.79
N GLU A 75 -14.72 -5.81 5.21
CA GLU A 75 -15.30 -6.09 3.89
C GLU A 75 -14.31 -5.82 2.73
N LYS A 76 -13.18 -5.16 3.03
CA LYS A 76 -12.12 -4.80 2.08
C LYS A 76 -12.67 -4.13 0.82
N THR A 77 -13.43 -3.06 1.03
CA THR A 77 -14.16 -2.36 -0.02
C THR A 77 -13.23 -1.96 -1.16
N VAL A 78 -13.54 -2.47 -2.35
CA VAL A 78 -12.80 -2.19 -3.58
C VAL A 78 -13.11 -0.77 -4.05
N VAL A 79 -12.07 0.05 -4.16
CA VAL A 79 -12.16 1.42 -4.68
C VAL A 79 -11.98 1.42 -6.19
N TRP A 80 -11.21 0.47 -6.71
CA TRP A 80 -10.98 0.28 -8.14
C TRP A 80 -10.60 -1.16 -8.46
N SER A 81 -11.04 -1.66 -9.61
CA SER A 81 -10.65 -2.99 -10.12
C SER A 81 -10.55 -3.01 -11.64
N LEU A 82 -9.68 -3.88 -12.16
CA LEU A 82 -9.66 -4.29 -13.56
C LEU A 82 -10.18 -5.71 -13.67
N LEU A 83 -11.29 -5.85 -14.38
CA LEU A 83 -11.86 -7.11 -14.84
C LEU A 83 -11.81 -7.07 -16.37
N GLY A 84 -10.94 -7.87 -17.00
CA GLY A 84 -11.01 -8.01 -18.46
C GLY A 84 -9.74 -8.27 -19.27
N CYS A 85 -8.58 -8.55 -18.67
CA CYS A 85 -7.47 -9.14 -19.44
C CYS A 85 -7.57 -10.68 -19.37
N GLU A 86 -7.61 -11.36 -20.52
CA GLU A 86 -7.66 -12.83 -20.57
C GLU A 86 -6.52 -13.51 -19.78
N ASP A 87 -5.39 -12.83 -19.61
CA ASP A 87 -4.27 -13.34 -18.81
C ASP A 87 -4.52 -13.30 -17.30
N LEU A 88 -5.35 -12.35 -16.81
CA LEU A 88 -5.86 -12.32 -15.43
C LEU A 88 -6.83 -13.49 -15.19
N ILE A 89 -7.61 -13.81 -16.21
CA ILE A 89 -8.59 -14.91 -16.23
C ILE A 89 -7.86 -16.29 -16.27
N LYS A 90 -6.59 -16.33 -16.66
CA LYS A 90 -5.79 -17.59 -16.71
C LYS A 90 -4.80 -17.72 -15.55
N GLY A 91 -4.85 -16.83 -14.55
CA GLY A 91 -3.92 -16.86 -13.41
C GLY A 91 -2.45 -16.62 -13.79
N ARG A 92 -2.17 -16.02 -14.96
CA ARG A 92 -0.80 -15.74 -15.45
C ARG A 92 -0.54 -14.26 -15.62
N ALA A 93 -1.05 -13.45 -14.71
CA ALA A 93 -0.75 -12.02 -14.68
C ALA A 93 0.48 -11.74 -13.83
N HIS A 94 1.43 -11.04 -14.43
CA HIS A 94 2.64 -10.53 -13.80
C HIS A 94 2.62 -9.01 -13.93
N CYS A 95 2.66 -8.31 -12.80
CA CYS A 95 2.78 -6.86 -12.78
C CYS A 95 4.09 -6.47 -12.11
N GLU A 96 4.88 -5.63 -12.79
CA GLU A 96 6.14 -5.07 -12.29
C GLU A 96 5.99 -3.55 -12.13
N ARG A 97 6.61 -2.98 -11.10
CA ARG A 97 6.70 -1.53 -10.95
C ARG A 97 7.69 -0.98 -11.99
N LEU A 98 7.18 -0.19 -12.92
CA LEU A 98 7.98 0.53 -13.91
C LEU A 98 8.69 1.74 -13.25
N ASP A 99 9.90 2.03 -13.71
CA ASP A 99 10.58 3.29 -13.41
C ASP A 99 9.86 4.44 -14.11
N GLU A 100 9.32 5.36 -13.32
CA GLU A 100 8.93 6.68 -13.82
C GLU A 100 10.19 7.55 -13.81
N GLY A 101 10.83 7.67 -14.97
CA GLY A 101 12.09 8.42 -15.16
C GLY A 101 11.96 9.93 -15.03
#